data_AF-A0A258YY74-F1
#
_entry.id   AF-A0A258YY74-F1
#
_cell.length_a   1.000
_cell.length_b   1.000
_cell.length_c   1.000
_cell.angle_alpha   90.00
_cell.angle_beta   90.00
_cell.angle_gamma   90.00
#
_symmetry.space_group_name_H-M   'P 1'
#
loop_
_entity.id
_entity.type
_entity.pdbx_description
1 polymer ?
#
loop_
_entity_poly.entity_id
_entity_poly.type
_entity_poly.pdbx_seq_one_letter_code
_entity_poly.pdbx_strand_id
1 'polypeptide(L)'
;AIAFFKTTGGNITSKIPMEFLSEEEKESLNSNNTEEPFRISLYKMFLFIAISDAIKSGTLNLKYSYRYRAFNDYLIDFVEYNKTKETQLERHGLIPLKDFDSVSKELRGSLDSIYRNVNANVTKGINEYFHPKGDGSFMVTTPKLDKDEELEGLYTGYK
;
A
#
# COMPACT_ATOMS: atom_id res chain seq x y z
N ALA A 1 2.52 23.84 0.11
CA ALA A 1 3.94 24.17 0.38
C ALA A 1 4.85 24.08 -0.85
N ILE A 2 4.97 22.93 -1.55
CA ILE A 2 5.90 22.75 -2.69
C ILE A 2 5.68 23.77 -3.82
N ALA A 3 4.42 23.96 -4.24
CA ALA A 3 4.08 24.93 -5.29
C ALA A 3 4.51 26.35 -4.90
N PHE A 4 4.21 26.77 -3.66
CA PHE A 4 4.62 28.05 -3.10
C PHE A 4 6.15 28.21 -3.14
N PHE A 5 6.89 27.22 -2.64
CA PHE A 5 8.36 27.22 -2.63
C PHE A 5 8.95 27.38 -4.04
N LYS A 6 8.35 26.71 -5.04
CA LYS A 6 8.77 26.84 -6.45
C LYS A 6 8.47 28.23 -7.01
N THR A 7 7.28 28.78 -6.77
CA THR A 7 6.86 30.08 -7.31
C THR A 7 7.62 31.26 -6.71
N THR A 8 8.06 31.15 -5.46
CA THR A 8 8.82 32.22 -4.80
C THR A 8 10.33 32.06 -4.96
N GLY A 9 10.81 31.05 -5.69
CA GLY A 9 12.24 30.75 -5.82
C GLY A 9 12.90 30.41 -4.47
N GLY A 10 12.14 29.87 -3.53
CA GLY A 10 12.61 29.57 -2.17
C GLY A 10 12.73 30.81 -1.25
N ASN A 11 12.21 31.96 -1.67
CA ASN A 11 12.02 33.12 -0.81
C ASN A 11 10.71 32.97 -0.03
N ILE A 12 10.84 32.82 1.28
CA ILE A 12 9.76 32.43 2.19
C ILE A 12 9.37 33.68 2.96
N THR A 13 8.21 34.26 2.65
CA THR A 13 7.67 35.48 3.27
C THR A 13 6.53 35.13 4.24
N SER A 14 5.95 36.14 4.91
CA SER A 14 4.98 36.03 6.01
C SER A 14 3.68 35.26 5.73
N LYS A 15 3.42 34.80 4.50
CA LYS A 15 2.27 33.94 4.15
C LYS A 15 2.73 32.58 3.64
N ILE A 16 3.28 31.79 4.54
CA ILE A 16 3.87 30.49 4.24
C ILE A 16 2.92 29.35 4.58
N PRO A 17 2.74 28.37 3.67
CA PRO A 17 1.94 27.19 3.98
C PRO A 17 2.57 26.42 5.14
N MET A 18 1.79 26.09 6.15
CA MET A 18 2.22 25.34 7.34
C MET A 18 1.36 24.11 7.60
N GLU A 19 0.39 23.78 6.74
CA GLU A 19 -0.54 22.66 6.97
C GLU A 19 0.14 21.28 7.01
N PHE A 20 1.37 21.19 6.49
CA PHE A 20 2.16 19.96 6.47
C PHE A 20 2.99 19.75 7.75
N LEU A 21 3.03 20.73 8.65
CA LEU A 21 3.81 20.70 9.89
C LEU A 21 2.94 20.26 11.06
N SER A 22 3.54 19.56 12.03
CA SER A 22 2.91 19.33 13.34
C SER A 22 2.84 20.64 14.14
N GLU A 23 2.03 20.66 15.21
CA GLU A 23 1.97 21.84 16.09
C GLU A 23 3.32 22.13 16.76
N GLU A 24 4.04 21.09 17.17
CA GLU A 24 5.39 21.20 17.75
C GLU A 24 6.39 21.83 16.75
N GLU A 25 6.34 21.39 15.48
CA GLU A 25 7.16 21.95 14.42
C GLU A 25 6.80 23.42 14.17
N LYS A 26 5.51 23.77 14.12
CA LYS A 26 5.04 25.16 13.95
C LYS A 26 5.54 26.06 15.07
N GLU A 27 5.45 25.62 16.32
CA GLU A 27 5.95 26.37 17.47
C GLU A 27 7.46 26.60 17.40
N SER A 28 8.22 25.58 16.99
CA SER A 28 9.69 25.64 16.90
C SER A 28 10.25 26.62 15.86
N LEU A 29 9.41 27.07 14.92
CA LEU A 29 9.77 28.02 13.88
C LEU A 29 9.85 29.45 14.36
N ASN A 30 9.12 29.78 15.43
CA ASN A 30 9.19 31.09 16.06
C ASN A 30 10.44 31.17 16.94
N SER A 31 11.16 32.28 16.85
CA SER A 31 12.38 32.53 17.60
C SER A 31 12.20 33.73 18.51
N ASN A 32 12.81 33.69 19.70
CA ASN A 32 12.88 34.84 20.59
C ASN A 32 13.94 35.87 20.14
N ASN A 33 14.65 35.62 19.03
CA ASN A 33 15.62 36.54 18.46
C ASN A 33 14.91 37.60 17.60
N THR A 34 15.13 38.88 17.93
CA THR A 34 14.57 40.02 17.19
C THR A 34 15.09 40.17 15.76
N GLU A 35 16.29 39.66 15.47
CA GLU A 35 16.90 39.73 14.13
C GLU A 35 16.40 38.63 13.19
N GLU A 36 16.07 37.46 13.73
CA GLU A 36 15.48 36.34 13.00
C GLU A 36 14.26 35.82 13.79
N PRO A 37 13.13 36.56 13.78
CA PRO A 37 11.93 36.16 14.53
C PRO A 37 11.32 34.86 13.99
N PHE A 38 11.65 34.50 12.75
CA PHE A 38 11.19 33.29 12.09
C PHE A 38 12.35 32.51 11.48
N ARG A 39 12.50 31.24 11.85
CA ARG A 39 13.61 30.37 11.44
C ARG A 39 13.39 29.81 10.04
N ILE A 40 13.70 30.60 9.02
CA ILE A 40 13.49 30.23 7.61
C ILE A 40 14.23 28.95 7.24
N SER A 41 15.47 28.79 7.72
CA SER A 41 16.28 27.60 7.45
C SER A 41 15.66 26.32 8.03
N LEU A 42 15.06 26.42 9.22
CA LEU A 42 14.38 25.30 9.87
C LEU A 42 13.10 24.91 9.11
N TYR A 43 12.31 25.89 8.68
CA TYR A 43 11.15 25.63 7.82
C TYR A 43 11.53 24.88 6.54
N LYS A 44 12.63 25.29 5.88
CA LYS A 44 13.13 24.62 4.67
C LYS A 44 13.55 23.17 4.96
N MET A 45 14.18 22.93 6.11
CA MET A 45 14.52 21.57 6.56
C MET A 45 13.24 20.73 6.70
N PHE A 46 12.24 21.18 7.45
CA PHE A 46 10.98 20.44 7.62
C PHE A 46 10.29 20.19 6.28
N LEU A 47 10.27 21.17 5.38
CA LEU A 47 9.72 21.01 4.04
C LEU A 47 10.43 19.90 3.26
N PHE A 48 11.76 19.84 3.29
CA PHE A 48 12.51 18.80 2.57
C PHE A 48 12.35 17.41 3.20
N ILE A 49 12.25 17.32 4.52
CA ILE A 49 11.94 16.06 5.23
C ILE A 49 10.55 15.57 4.78
N ALA A 50 9.53 16.43 4.87
CA ALA A 50 8.17 16.08 4.47
C ALA A 50 8.08 15.66 2.98
N ILE A 51 8.82 16.34 2.09
CA ILE A 51 8.91 15.94 0.67
C ILE A 51 9.53 14.55 0.52
N SER A 52 10.65 14.30 1.23
CA SER A 52 11.34 13.00 1.18
C SER A 52 10.43 11.86 1.63
N ASP A 53 9.73 12.05 2.74
CA ASP A 53 8.84 11.03 3.29
C ASP A 53 7.57 10.86 2.45
N ALA A 54 7.06 11.94 1.85
CA ALA A 54 5.97 11.86 0.89
C ALA A 54 6.35 11.07 -0.37
N ILE A 55 7.59 11.22 -0.86
CA ILE A 55 8.12 10.44 -1.99
C ILE A 55 8.27 8.96 -1.60
N LYS A 56 8.83 8.67 -0.42
CA LYS A 56 9.03 7.29 0.05
C LYS A 56 7.71 6.57 0.29
N SER A 57 6.72 7.26 0.87
CA SER A 57 5.38 6.71 1.12
C SER A 57 4.53 6.60 -0.15
N GLY A 58 4.95 7.25 -1.25
CA GLY A 58 4.19 7.28 -2.50
C GLY A 58 3.02 8.27 -2.51
N THR A 59 2.85 9.08 -1.46
CA THR A 59 1.85 10.16 -1.39
C THR A 59 2.22 11.36 -2.27
N LEU A 60 3.51 11.50 -2.59
CA LEU A 60 4.01 12.42 -3.60
C LEU A 60 4.75 11.65 -4.70
N ASN A 61 4.20 11.67 -5.92
CA ASN A 61 4.81 10.98 -7.06
C ASN A 61 5.58 11.95 -7.97
N LEU A 62 6.61 11.43 -8.64
CA LEU A 62 7.45 12.17 -9.56
C LEU A 62 7.14 11.74 -11.01
N LYS A 63 6.62 12.68 -11.81
CA LYS A 63 6.18 12.45 -13.19
C LYS A 63 7.21 11.76 -14.09
N TYR A 64 8.48 12.13 -13.97
CA TYR A 64 9.57 11.59 -14.81
C TYR A 64 10.47 10.59 -14.06
N SER A 65 10.01 10.05 -12.93
CA SER A 65 10.69 8.93 -12.27
C SER A 65 10.08 7.62 -12.74
N TYR A 66 10.90 6.57 -12.81
CA TYR A 66 10.39 5.20 -12.85
C TYR A 66 10.04 4.75 -11.43
N ARG A 67 11.02 4.79 -10.52
CA ARG A 67 10.86 4.34 -9.12
C ARG A 67 9.73 5.02 -8.34
N TYR A 68 9.49 6.31 -8.58
CA TYR A 68 8.52 7.12 -7.81
C TYR A 68 7.35 7.62 -8.66
N ARG A 69 7.07 6.96 -9.79
CA ARG A 69 5.90 7.28 -10.62
C ARG A 69 4.59 7.00 -9.86
N ALA A 70 3.52 7.69 -10.22
CA ALA A 70 2.20 7.38 -9.69
C ALA A 70 1.78 5.97 -10.14
N PHE A 71 1.16 5.21 -9.24
CA PHE A 71 0.68 3.86 -9.54
C PHE A 71 -0.26 3.84 -10.75
N ASN A 72 -1.14 4.84 -10.85
CA ASN A 72 -2.10 4.95 -11.95
C ASN A 72 -1.46 5.08 -13.33
N ASP A 73 -0.24 5.65 -13.42
CA ASP A 73 0.46 5.79 -14.71
C ASP A 73 1.02 4.45 -15.23
N TYR A 74 1.00 3.39 -14.41
CA TYR A 74 1.33 2.01 -14.82
C TYR A 74 0.10 1.24 -15.31
N LEU A 75 -1.10 1.74 -15.01
CA LEU A 75 -2.34 1.09 -15.38
C LEU A 75 -2.75 1.52 -16.80
N ILE A 76 -3.60 0.71 -17.40
CA ILE A 76 -4.34 1.13 -18.59
C ILE A 76 -5.20 2.32 -18.16
N ASP A 77 -5.16 3.40 -18.94
CA ASP A 77 -6.00 4.58 -18.70
C ASP A 77 -7.47 4.15 -18.52
N PHE A 78 -8.18 4.74 -17.57
CA PHE A 78 -9.52 4.29 -17.21
C PHE A 78 -10.53 4.43 -18.37
N VAL A 79 -10.41 5.48 -19.18
CA VAL A 79 -11.29 5.68 -20.34
C VAL A 79 -10.97 4.63 -21.40
N GLU A 80 -9.69 4.38 -21.66
CA GLU A 80 -9.24 3.36 -22.61
C GLU A 80 -9.61 1.94 -22.15
N TYR A 81 -9.43 1.65 -20.86
CA TYR A 81 -9.82 0.37 -20.26
C TYR A 81 -11.30 0.12 -20.45
N ASN A 82 -12.18 1.09 -20.16
CA ASN A 82 -13.62 0.90 -20.33
C ASN A 82 -14.01 0.66 -21.79
N LYS A 83 -13.33 1.31 -22.74
CA LYS A 83 -13.56 1.08 -24.18
C LYS A 83 -13.11 -0.31 -24.63
N THR A 84 -12.03 -0.82 -24.05
CA THR A 84 -11.37 -2.07 -24.49
C THR A 84 -11.60 -3.26 -23.56
N LYS A 85 -12.41 -3.09 -22.50
CA LYS A 85 -12.55 -4.02 -21.37
C LYS A 85 -12.77 -5.46 -21.82
N GLU A 86 -13.75 -5.70 -22.67
CA GLU A 86 -14.08 -7.07 -23.12
C GLU A 86 -12.91 -7.70 -23.88
N THR A 87 -12.34 -6.99 -24.85
CA THR A 87 -11.20 -7.49 -25.63
C THR A 87 -9.98 -7.79 -24.75
N GLN A 88 -9.72 -6.95 -23.73
CA GLN A 88 -8.63 -7.20 -22.79
C GLN A 88 -8.90 -8.45 -21.94
N LEU A 89 -10.13 -8.61 -21.43
CA LEU A 89 -10.51 -9.79 -20.66
C LEU A 89 -10.44 -11.06 -21.50
N GLU A 90 -10.88 -11.04 -22.76
CA GLU A 90 -10.79 -12.18 -23.67
C GLU A 90 -9.34 -12.57 -23.94
N ARG A 91 -8.50 -11.60 -24.33
CA ARG A 91 -7.08 -11.84 -24.65
C ARG A 91 -6.29 -12.47 -23.51
N HIS A 92 -6.67 -12.17 -22.28
CA HIS A 92 -6.00 -12.67 -21.08
C HIS A 92 -6.75 -13.82 -20.39
N GLY A 93 -7.85 -14.33 -20.97
CA GLY A 93 -8.62 -15.43 -20.39
C GLY A 93 -9.35 -15.08 -19.09
N LEU A 94 -9.64 -13.80 -18.87
CA LEU A 94 -10.25 -13.25 -17.64
C LEU A 94 -11.75 -12.96 -17.79
N ILE A 95 -12.39 -13.46 -18.84
CA ILE A 95 -13.84 -13.31 -19.07
C ILE A 95 -14.71 -13.71 -17.87
N PRO A 96 -14.40 -14.79 -17.12
CA PRO A 96 -15.15 -15.12 -15.90
C PRO A 96 -15.17 -14.01 -14.85
N LEU A 97 -14.19 -13.10 -14.89
CA LEU A 97 -14.05 -11.99 -13.94
C LEU A 97 -14.74 -10.69 -14.41
N LYS A 98 -15.45 -10.71 -15.56
CA LYS A 98 -16.07 -9.52 -16.16
C LYS A 98 -17.07 -8.84 -15.23
N ASP A 99 -17.87 -9.64 -14.53
CA ASP A 99 -18.84 -9.21 -13.52
C ASP A 99 -18.21 -9.34 -12.12
N PHE A 100 -17.55 -8.26 -11.70
CA PHE A 100 -16.87 -8.21 -10.42
C PHE A 100 -17.81 -8.42 -9.23
N ASP A 101 -19.05 -7.91 -9.29
CA ASP A 101 -19.98 -8.00 -8.17
C ASP A 101 -20.43 -9.44 -7.95
N SER A 102 -20.73 -10.16 -9.03
CA SER A 102 -21.05 -11.59 -8.97
C SER A 102 -19.88 -12.40 -8.41
N VAL A 103 -18.67 -12.22 -8.97
CA VAL A 103 -17.46 -12.92 -8.52
C VAL A 103 -17.13 -12.60 -7.06
N SER A 104 -17.23 -11.33 -6.66
CA SER A 104 -16.98 -10.90 -5.29
C SER A 104 -17.94 -11.55 -4.31
N LYS A 105 -19.22 -11.62 -4.66
CA LYS A 105 -20.25 -12.28 -3.85
C LYS A 105 -19.95 -13.77 -3.67
N GLU A 106 -19.57 -14.46 -4.74
CA GLU A 106 -19.21 -15.88 -4.70
C GLU A 106 -17.99 -16.12 -3.79
N LEU A 107 -16.91 -15.37 -4.02
CA LEU A 107 -15.68 -15.48 -3.24
C LEU A 107 -15.92 -15.19 -1.76
N ARG A 108 -16.73 -14.18 -1.43
CA ARG A 108 -17.13 -13.88 -0.05
C ARG A 108 -17.91 -15.02 0.59
N GLY A 109 -18.86 -15.61 -0.15
CA GLY A 109 -19.64 -16.75 0.34
C GLY A 109 -18.76 -17.98 0.60
N SER A 110 -17.84 -18.28 -0.32
CA SER A 110 -16.87 -19.36 -0.18
C SER A 110 -15.97 -19.13 1.04
N LEU A 111 -15.42 -17.92 1.18
CA LEU A 111 -14.57 -17.54 2.32
C LEU A 111 -15.30 -17.65 3.66
N ASP A 112 -16.53 -17.14 3.76
CA ASP A 112 -17.36 -17.25 4.98
C ASP A 112 -17.63 -18.73 5.34
N SER A 113 -17.95 -19.55 4.34
CA SER A 113 -18.17 -20.98 4.54
C SER A 113 -16.93 -21.68 5.08
N ILE A 114 -15.75 -21.39 4.51
CA ILE A 114 -14.47 -21.93 4.97
C ILE A 114 -14.21 -21.51 6.41
N TYR A 115 -14.37 -20.23 6.75
CA TYR A 115 -14.19 -19.75 8.13
C TYR A 115 -15.12 -20.45 9.12
N ARG A 116 -16.41 -20.56 8.79
CA ARG A 116 -17.39 -21.27 9.65
C ARG A 116 -17.00 -22.73 9.83
N ASN A 117 -16.62 -23.41 8.75
CA ASN A 117 -16.25 -24.81 8.79
C ASN A 117 -14.99 -25.02 9.64
N VAL A 118 -13.93 -24.25 9.38
CA VAL A 118 -12.65 -24.32 10.12
C VAL A 118 -12.89 -24.04 11.61
N ASN A 119 -13.61 -22.96 11.94
CA ASN A 119 -13.89 -22.62 13.34
C ASN A 119 -14.74 -23.71 14.03
N ALA A 120 -15.74 -24.27 13.35
CA ALA A 120 -16.52 -25.37 13.90
C ALA A 120 -15.67 -26.62 14.14
N ASN A 121 -14.73 -26.94 13.23
CA ASN A 121 -13.82 -28.06 13.39
C ASN A 121 -12.82 -27.84 14.54
N VAL A 122 -12.35 -26.61 14.72
CA VAL A 122 -11.55 -26.22 15.88
C VAL A 122 -12.32 -26.43 17.18
N THR A 123 -13.57 -25.95 17.27
CA THR A 123 -14.39 -26.15 18.48
C THR A 123 -14.70 -27.62 18.75
N LYS A 124 -14.84 -28.45 17.71
CA LYS A 124 -15.06 -29.89 17.82
C LYS A 124 -13.78 -30.69 18.11
N GLY A 125 -12.61 -30.05 18.13
CA GLY A 125 -11.32 -30.73 18.32
C GLY A 125 -10.88 -31.59 17.12
N ILE A 126 -11.45 -31.36 15.93
CA ILE A 126 -11.14 -32.12 14.71
C ILE A 126 -9.82 -31.66 14.08
N ASN A 127 -9.44 -30.39 14.28
CA ASN A 127 -8.25 -29.82 13.65
C ASN A 127 -6.98 -30.15 14.46
N GLU A 128 -6.33 -31.27 14.14
CA GLU A 128 -5.19 -31.85 14.87
C GLU A 128 -3.97 -30.91 15.01
N TYR A 129 -3.84 -29.98 14.07
CA TYR A 129 -2.73 -29.04 14.02
C TYR A 129 -3.01 -27.70 14.71
N PHE A 130 -4.21 -27.53 15.27
CA PHE A 130 -4.62 -26.31 15.96
C PHE A 130 -4.58 -26.50 17.48
N HIS A 131 -3.79 -25.68 18.17
CA HIS A 131 -3.55 -25.79 19.62
C HIS A 131 -3.94 -24.48 20.34
N PRO A 132 -5.09 -24.42 21.04
CA PRO A 132 -5.48 -23.24 21.81
C PRO A 132 -4.64 -23.11 23.09
N LYS A 133 -4.27 -21.88 23.47
CA LYS A 133 -3.43 -21.60 24.67
C LYS A 133 -4.19 -21.14 25.91
N GLY A 134 -5.52 -21.03 25.83
CA GLY A 134 -6.40 -20.68 26.96
C GLY A 134 -6.52 -19.18 27.29
N ASP A 135 -5.63 -18.34 26.77
CA ASP A 135 -5.63 -16.87 26.88
C ASP A 135 -6.30 -16.16 25.67
N GLY A 136 -6.96 -16.95 24.81
CA GLY A 136 -7.51 -16.48 23.53
C GLY A 136 -6.52 -16.52 22.37
N SER A 137 -5.25 -16.84 22.62
CA SER A 137 -4.26 -17.10 21.57
C SER A 137 -4.22 -18.58 21.17
N PHE A 138 -3.61 -18.85 20.02
CA PHE A 138 -3.48 -20.20 19.48
C PHE A 138 -2.12 -20.41 18.80
N MET A 139 -1.77 -21.68 18.59
CA MET A 139 -0.63 -22.11 17.78
C MET A 139 -1.13 -23.05 16.68
N VAL A 140 -0.63 -22.89 15.46
CA VAL A 140 -0.84 -23.84 14.37
C VAL A 140 0.47 -24.52 14.06
N THR A 141 0.48 -25.86 14.09
CA THR A 141 1.67 -26.66 13.79
C THR A 141 1.61 -27.20 12.38
N THR A 142 2.51 -26.79 11.50
CA THR A 142 2.61 -27.41 10.17
C THR A 142 3.37 -28.74 10.30
N PRO A 143 2.79 -29.88 9.90
CA PRO A 143 3.49 -31.15 9.91
C PRO A 143 4.73 -31.11 9.00
N LYS A 144 5.72 -31.95 9.30
CA LYS A 144 6.86 -32.12 8.40
C LYS A 144 6.35 -32.73 7.10
N LEU A 145 6.77 -32.17 5.97
CA LEU A 145 6.52 -32.76 4.67
C LEU A 145 7.35 -34.05 4.57
N ASP A 146 6.72 -35.18 4.28
CA ASP A 146 7.45 -36.40 3.93
C ASP A 146 8.19 -36.15 2.61
N LYS A 147 9.46 -36.57 2.54
CA LYS A 147 10.31 -36.39 1.35
C LYS A 147 10.01 -37.42 0.26
N ASP A 148 8.74 -37.59 -0.11
CA ASP A 148 8.39 -38.37 -1.29
C ASP A 148 7.54 -37.50 -2.22
N GLU A 149 8.04 -37.38 -3.45
CA GLU A 149 7.62 -36.54 -4.58
C GLU A 149 8.09 -35.07 -4.55
N GLU A 150 9.41 -34.90 -4.41
CA GLU A 150 10.13 -33.82 -5.09
C GLU A 150 9.83 -33.88 -6.60
N LEU A 151 9.01 -32.94 -7.09
CA LEU A 151 9.45 -31.91 -8.06
C LEU A 151 10.38 -32.32 -9.23
N GLU A 152 10.32 -33.55 -9.77
CA GLU A 152 11.03 -33.88 -11.02
C GLU A 152 10.35 -33.33 -12.28
N GLY A 153 9.15 -32.75 -12.19
CA GLY A 153 8.34 -32.36 -13.34
C GLY A 153 8.43 -30.91 -13.84
N LEU A 154 9.12 -29.98 -13.15
CA LEU A 154 9.04 -28.54 -13.48
C LEU A 154 10.36 -27.87 -13.93
N TYR A 155 11.45 -28.63 -14.10
CA TYR A 155 12.75 -28.08 -14.53
C TYR A 155 13.37 -28.80 -15.75
N THR A 156 12.57 -29.33 -16.67
CA THR A 156 13.06 -29.78 -17.98
C THR A 156 12.55 -28.85 -19.08
N GLY A 157 13.06 -27.60 -19.11
CA GLY A 157 12.56 -26.63 -20.07
C GLY A 157 13.44 -25.43 -20.41
N TYR A 158 14.72 -25.41 -20.05
CA TYR A 158 15.68 -24.46 -20.63
C TYR A 158 17.09 -25.05 -20.63
N LYS A 159 17.48 -25.63 -21.76
CA LYS A 159 18.86 -25.74 -22.24
C LYS A 159 18.89 -25.30 -23.69
#